data_AF-A0A2H9QH64-F1
#
_entry.id   AF-A0A2H9QH64-F1
#
_cell.length_a   1.000
_cell.length_b   1.000
_cell.length_c   1.000
_cell.angle_alpha   90.00
_cell.angle_beta   90.00
_cell.angle_gamma   90.00
#
_symmetry.space_group_name_H-M   'P 1'
#
loop_
_entity.id
_entity.type
_entity.pdbx_description
1 polymer ?
#
loop_
_entity_poly.entity_id
_entity_poly.type
_entity_poly.pdbx_seq_one_letter_code
_entity_poly.pdbx_strand_id
1 'polypeptide(L)'
;MTDFLYGISWLTPLVFTILVSVITSTLSQVVYAFFTKKDFIKNSTAEMKSMQKKLLSMSPESKEYMELQNKLLDLNMQLMTHTLKPTMITMIPFLIIFAYAKSVIQLDQPLITLPVTLPIIGNSFEFIGVYFITSIICSTILRKLLSR
;
A
#
# COMPACT_ATOMS: atom_id res chain seq x y z
N MET A 1 -22.10 17.17 -18.45
CA MET A 1 -22.55 15.75 -18.44
C MET A 1 -22.05 15.01 -17.18
N THR A 2 -21.96 15.72 -16.04
CA THR A 2 -21.55 15.21 -14.72
C THR A 2 -22.69 15.28 -13.71
N ASP A 3 -23.77 16.00 -14.04
CA ASP A 3 -24.91 16.27 -13.15
C ASP A 3 -25.82 15.04 -12.92
N PHE A 4 -25.55 13.92 -13.59
CA PHE A 4 -26.49 12.80 -13.69
C PHE A 4 -25.89 11.43 -13.36
N LEU A 5 -24.75 11.34 -12.68
CA LEU A 5 -24.21 10.01 -12.36
C LEU A 5 -24.99 9.28 -11.25
N TYR A 6 -25.73 9.98 -10.35
CA TYR A 6 -26.41 9.33 -9.22
C TYR A 6 -27.73 9.96 -8.70
N GLY A 7 -28.25 11.03 -9.32
CA GLY A 7 -29.48 11.69 -8.82
C GLY A 7 -29.35 12.40 -7.47
N ILE A 8 -28.13 12.52 -6.94
CA ILE A 8 -27.80 13.13 -5.66
C ILE A 8 -26.83 14.30 -5.92
N SER A 9 -27.29 15.53 -5.68
CA SER A 9 -26.60 16.77 -6.07
C SER A 9 -25.26 17.03 -5.38
N TRP A 10 -25.01 16.43 -4.21
CA TRP A 10 -23.76 16.61 -3.46
C TRP A 10 -22.68 15.57 -3.81
N LEU A 11 -23.03 14.52 -4.58
CA LEU A 11 -22.12 13.43 -4.92
C LEU A 11 -21.26 13.79 -6.13
N THR A 12 -20.44 14.82 -5.99
CA THR A 12 -19.47 15.21 -7.00
C THR A 12 -18.38 14.13 -7.15
N PRO A 13 -17.71 14.03 -8.33
CA PRO A 13 -16.59 13.11 -8.52
C PRO A 13 -15.51 13.21 -7.45
N LEU A 14 -15.31 14.41 -6.89
CA LEU A 14 -14.38 14.67 -5.80
C LEU A 14 -14.85 14.02 -4.48
N VAL A 15 -16.10 14.25 -4.07
CA VAL A 15 -16.66 13.65 -2.84
C VAL A 15 -16.69 12.13 -2.93
N PHE A 16 -17.08 11.59 -4.09
CA PHE A 16 -17.03 10.16 -4.36
C PHE A 16 -15.60 9.60 -4.20
N THR A 17 -14.60 10.26 -4.77
CA THR A 17 -13.19 9.85 -4.67
C THR A 17 -12.70 9.86 -3.22
N ILE A 18 -13.08 10.86 -2.43
CA ILE A 18 -12.73 10.95 -1.00
C ILE A 18 -13.35 9.79 -0.22
N LEU A 19 -14.66 9.53 -0.39
CA LEU A 19 -15.36 8.46 0.33
C LEU A 19 -14.74 7.09 0.01
N VAL A 20 -14.47 6.83 -1.26
CA VAL A 20 -13.81 5.61 -1.72
C VAL A 20 -12.42 5.47 -1.08
N SER A 21 -11.63 6.54 -1.04
CA SER A 21 -10.28 6.54 -0.43
C SER A 21 -10.31 6.23 1.07
N VAL A 22 -11.31 6.75 1.79
CA VAL A 22 -11.47 6.48 3.24
C VAL A 22 -11.83 5.02 3.47
N ILE A 23 -12.76 4.47 2.68
CA ILE A 23 -13.17 3.07 2.77
C ILE A 23 -12.00 2.14 2.45
N THR A 24 -11.24 2.39 1.38
CA THR A 24 -10.08 1.55 1.02
C THR A 24 -8.97 1.63 2.04
N SER A 25 -8.66 2.83 2.54
CA SER A 25 -7.64 3.00 3.56
C SER A 25 -8.02 2.23 4.83
N THR A 26 -9.27 2.35 5.28
CA THR A 26 -9.78 1.63 6.45
C THR A 26 -9.73 0.11 6.26
N LEU A 27 -10.22 -0.40 5.13
CA LEU A 27 -10.18 -1.83 4.81
C LEU A 27 -8.75 -2.35 4.76
N SER A 28 -7.83 -1.60 4.15
CA SER A 28 -6.41 -1.94 4.09
C SER A 28 -5.78 -2.02 5.48
N GLN A 29 -6.08 -1.07 6.38
CA GLN A 29 -5.60 -1.12 7.76
C GLN A 29 -6.15 -2.32 8.52
N VAL A 30 -7.42 -2.68 8.33
CA VAL A 30 -8.02 -3.87 8.97
C VAL A 30 -7.33 -5.14 8.46
N VAL A 31 -7.18 -5.31 7.15
CA VAL A 31 -6.47 -6.46 6.57
C VAL A 31 -5.03 -6.51 7.09
N TYR A 32 -4.33 -5.38 7.14
CA TYR A 32 -2.98 -5.35 7.70
C TYR A 32 -2.95 -5.75 9.18
N ALA A 33 -3.87 -5.23 10.00
CA ALA A 33 -3.95 -5.56 11.42
C ALA A 33 -4.22 -7.04 11.69
N PHE A 34 -5.07 -7.69 10.87
CA PHE A 34 -5.40 -9.12 11.03
C PHE A 34 -4.34 -10.05 10.43
N PHE A 35 -3.76 -9.70 9.28
CA PHE A 35 -2.86 -10.58 8.55
C PHE A 35 -1.37 -10.37 8.88
N THR A 36 -0.99 -9.23 9.47
CA THR A 36 0.41 -8.93 9.82
C THR A 36 0.69 -9.17 11.30
N LYS A 37 1.43 -10.24 11.59
CA LYS A 37 1.95 -10.53 12.95
C LYS A 37 3.17 -9.66 13.26
N LYS A 38 2.96 -8.57 14.00
CA LYS A 38 4.01 -7.59 14.35
C LYS A 38 5.23 -8.23 15.05
N ASP A 39 5.00 -9.18 15.96
CA ASP A 39 6.07 -9.87 16.69
C ASP A 39 6.92 -10.77 15.80
N PHE A 40 6.29 -11.47 14.86
CA PHE A 40 6.99 -12.31 13.88
C PHE A 40 7.96 -11.46 13.05
N ILE A 41 7.48 -10.34 12.48
CA ILE A 41 8.32 -9.47 11.65
C ILE A 41 9.50 -8.92 12.47
N LYS A 42 9.25 -8.44 13.69
CA LYS A 42 10.28 -7.88 14.55
C LYS A 42 11.36 -8.92 14.88
N ASN A 43 10.95 -10.12 15.29
CA ASN A 43 11.86 -11.19 15.69
C ASN A 43 12.65 -11.73 14.49
N SER A 44 11.98 -12.02 13.37
CA SER A 44 12.63 -12.50 12.15
C SER A 44 13.60 -11.47 11.55
N THR A 45 13.30 -10.17 11.63
CA THR A 45 14.22 -9.12 11.17
C THR A 45 15.45 -9.02 12.06
N ALA A 46 15.30 -9.16 13.38
CA ALA A 46 16.42 -9.18 14.31
C ALA A 46 17.31 -10.41 14.08
N GLU A 47 16.69 -11.58 13.89
CA GLU A 47 17.37 -12.83 13.60
C GLU A 47 18.13 -12.76 12.27
N MET A 48 17.51 -12.26 11.19
CA MET A 48 18.18 -12.01 9.91
C MET A 48 19.43 -11.15 10.06
N LYS A 49 19.34 -10.03 10.80
CA LYS A 49 20.50 -9.15 11.03
C LYS A 49 21.62 -9.89 11.76
N SER A 50 21.28 -10.76 12.71
CA SER A 50 22.27 -11.57 13.42
C SER A 50 22.93 -12.61 12.50
N MET A 51 22.16 -13.27 11.62
CA MET A 51 22.67 -14.23 10.64
C MET A 51 23.57 -13.55 9.59
N GLN A 52 23.17 -12.38 9.08
CA GLN A 52 23.98 -11.58 8.16
C GLN A 52 25.33 -11.21 8.77
N LYS A 53 25.35 -10.77 10.04
CA LYS A 53 26.62 -10.46 10.74
C LYS A 53 27.52 -11.68 10.88
N LYS A 54 26.96 -12.86 11.18
CA LYS A 54 27.73 -14.12 11.27
C LYS A 54 28.30 -14.55 9.92
N LEU A 55 27.56 -14.35 8.83
CA LEU A 55 28.04 -14.62 7.47
C LEU A 55 29.26 -13.77 7.10
N LEU A 56 29.36 -12.53 7.58
CA LEU A 56 30.53 -11.67 7.34
C LEU A 56 31.83 -12.20 7.95
N SER A 57 31.74 -13.01 9.01
CA SER A 57 32.90 -13.62 9.68
C SER A 57 33.22 -15.04 9.19
N MET A 58 32.46 -15.56 8.23
CA MET A 58 32.59 -16.93 7.72
C MET A 58 33.20 -16.95 6.32
N SER A 59 33.95 -18.01 6.02
CA SER A 59 34.43 -18.22 4.64
C SER A 59 33.27 -18.62 3.73
N PRO A 60 33.09 -17.97 2.56
CA PRO A 60 32.01 -18.28 1.62
C PRO A 60 31.98 -19.74 1.14
N GLU A 61 33.12 -20.43 1.15
CA GLU A 61 33.25 -21.83 0.71
C GLU A 61 32.96 -22.84 1.84
N SER A 62 32.80 -22.36 3.07
CA SER A 62 32.55 -23.25 4.20
C SER A 62 31.13 -23.83 4.14
N LYS A 63 31.01 -25.11 4.54
CA LYS A 63 29.71 -25.78 4.65
C LYS A 63 28.77 -25.03 5.60
N GLU A 64 29.31 -24.50 6.70
CA GLU A 64 28.57 -23.68 7.68
C GLU A 64 28.03 -22.38 7.08
N TYR A 65 28.79 -21.73 6.19
CA TYR A 65 28.32 -20.55 5.46
C TYR A 65 27.11 -20.90 4.59
N MET A 66 27.18 -21.99 3.81
CA MET A 66 26.06 -22.41 2.96
C MET A 66 24.83 -22.77 3.78
N GLU A 67 24.99 -23.48 4.90
CA GLU A 67 23.88 -23.80 5.79
C GLU A 67 23.22 -22.55 6.40
N LEU A 68 24.03 -21.58 6.85
CA LEU A 68 23.53 -20.33 7.41
C LEU A 68 22.88 -19.43 6.34
N GLN A 69 23.42 -19.41 5.13
CA GLN A 69 22.83 -18.71 3.99
C GLN A 69 21.48 -19.32 3.61
N ASN A 70 21.35 -20.65 3.56
CA ASN A 70 20.08 -21.32 3.29
C ASN A 70 19.03 -21.00 4.36
N LYS A 71 19.42 -20.97 5.65
CA LYS A 71 18.53 -20.53 6.73
C LYS A 71 18.11 -19.06 6.58
N LEU A 72 19.02 -18.18 6.16
CA LEU A 72 18.71 -16.78 5.88
C LEU A 72 17.70 -16.65 4.72
N LEU A 73 17.86 -17.44 3.67
CA LEU A 73 16.94 -17.46 2.52
C LEU A 73 15.55 -17.95 2.92
N ASP A 74 15.47 -19.03 3.70
CA ASP A 74 14.21 -19.55 4.21
C ASP A 74 13.48 -18.52 5.08
N LEU A 75 14.20 -17.89 6.02
CA LEU A 75 13.64 -16.83 6.86
C LEU A 75 13.17 -15.62 6.05
N ASN A 76 13.90 -15.23 5.00
CA ASN A 76 13.48 -14.21 4.04
C ASN A 76 12.20 -14.60 3.30
N MET A 77 12.09 -15.84 2.82
CA MET A 77 10.89 -16.35 2.14
C MET A 77 9.68 -16.38 3.06
N GLN A 78 9.86 -16.76 4.33
CA GLN A 78 8.81 -16.71 5.33
C GLN A 78 8.35 -15.26 5.58
N LEU A 79 9.28 -14.33 5.78
CA LEU A 79 8.98 -12.89 5.91
C LEU A 79 8.27 -12.32 4.69
N MET A 80 8.73 -12.70 3.49
CA MET A 80 8.12 -12.29 2.23
C MET A 80 6.69 -12.83 2.14
N THR A 81 6.44 -14.06 2.55
CA THR A 81 5.07 -14.63 2.59
C THR A 81 4.18 -13.86 3.58
N HIS A 82 4.71 -13.53 4.75
CA HIS A 82 4.00 -12.77 5.79
C HIS A 82 3.74 -11.29 5.42
N THR A 83 4.43 -10.75 4.41
CA THR A 83 4.25 -9.37 3.93
C THR A 83 3.52 -9.29 2.59
N LEU A 84 3.84 -10.17 1.65
CA LEU A 84 3.20 -10.24 0.33
C LEU A 84 1.77 -10.78 0.41
N LYS A 85 1.47 -11.77 1.26
CA LYS A 85 0.10 -12.31 1.36
C LYS A 85 -0.90 -11.22 1.80
N PRO A 86 -0.67 -10.43 2.87
CA PRO A 86 -1.50 -9.26 3.17
C PRO A 86 -1.56 -8.27 2.00
N THR A 87 -0.43 -7.97 1.37
CA THR A 87 -0.35 -7.00 0.25
C THR A 87 -1.22 -7.43 -0.93
N MET A 88 -1.15 -8.70 -1.35
CA MET A 88 -1.97 -9.25 -2.43
C MET A 88 -3.45 -9.25 -2.08
N ILE A 89 -3.80 -9.57 -0.83
CA ILE A 89 -5.19 -9.51 -0.37
C ILE A 89 -5.68 -8.06 -0.41
N THR A 90 -4.87 -7.08 0.01
CA THR A 90 -5.24 -5.67 -0.10
C THR A 90 -5.29 -5.18 -1.55
N MET A 91 -4.52 -5.75 -2.47
CA MET A 91 -4.53 -5.33 -3.87
C MET A 91 -5.89 -5.57 -4.54
N ILE A 92 -6.60 -6.65 -4.17
CA ILE A 92 -7.91 -6.99 -4.73
C ILE A 92 -8.94 -5.85 -4.58
N PRO A 93 -9.23 -5.34 -3.37
CA PRO A 93 -10.17 -4.23 -3.21
C PRO A 93 -9.70 -2.95 -3.90
N PHE A 94 -8.39 -2.68 -3.95
CA PHE A 94 -7.88 -1.56 -4.75
C PHE A 94 -8.22 -1.74 -6.24
N LEU A 95 -7.96 -2.91 -6.82
CA LEU A 95 -8.23 -3.18 -8.24
C LEU A 95 -9.72 -3.08 -8.59
N ILE A 96 -10.60 -3.61 -7.74
CA ILE A 96 -12.06 -3.50 -7.92
C ILE A 96 -12.48 -2.02 -7.99
N ILE A 97 -11.91 -1.20 -7.11
CA ILE A 97 -12.24 0.22 -7.03
C ILE A 97 -11.68 1.01 -8.21
N PHE A 98 -10.47 0.70 -8.65
CA PHE A 98 -9.92 1.28 -9.88
C PHE A 98 -10.76 0.91 -11.11
N ALA A 99 -11.21 -0.35 -11.21
CA ALA A 99 -12.08 -0.80 -12.30
C ALA A 99 -13.44 -0.08 -12.26
N TYR A 100 -14.04 0.06 -11.08
CA TYR A 100 -15.30 0.79 -10.92
C TYR A 100 -15.14 2.28 -11.19
N ALA A 101 -14.10 2.91 -10.66
CA ALA A 101 -13.79 4.31 -10.90
C ALA A 101 -13.59 4.61 -12.38
N LYS A 102 -12.92 3.72 -13.13
CA LYS A 102 -12.80 3.81 -14.59
C LYS A 102 -14.16 3.80 -15.30
N SER A 103 -15.13 3.06 -14.78
CA SER A 103 -16.47 2.95 -15.38
C SER A 103 -17.38 4.15 -15.10
N VAL A 104 -17.10 4.88 -14.01
CA VAL A 104 -17.95 5.99 -13.52
C VAL A 104 -17.34 7.36 -13.81
N ILE A 105 -16.02 7.47 -13.73
CA ILE A 105 -15.26 8.69 -13.90
C ILE A 105 -14.47 8.56 -15.19
N GLN A 106 -14.62 9.55 -16.08
CA GLN A 106 -13.69 9.69 -17.20
C GLN A 106 -12.32 10.04 -16.63
N LEU A 107 -11.45 9.03 -16.53
CA LEU A 107 -10.11 9.13 -15.93
C LEU A 107 -9.25 10.24 -16.56
N ASP A 108 -9.55 10.58 -17.81
CA ASP A 108 -8.82 11.57 -18.61
C ASP A 108 -9.25 13.03 -18.35
N GLN A 109 -10.24 13.25 -17.47
CA GLN A 109 -10.67 14.60 -17.09
C GLN A 109 -10.01 15.05 -15.77
N PRO A 110 -9.40 16.25 -15.75
CA PRO A 110 -8.74 16.74 -14.55
C PRO A 110 -9.78 17.01 -13.45
N LEU A 111 -9.62 16.37 -12.28
CA LEU A 111 -10.50 16.59 -11.12
C LEU A 111 -10.14 17.90 -10.39
N ILE A 112 -8.85 18.21 -10.32
CA ILE A 112 -8.33 19.45 -9.75
C ILE A 112 -7.28 19.99 -10.72
N THR A 113 -7.45 21.22 -11.20
CA THR A 113 -6.43 21.92 -11.97
C THR A 113 -5.56 22.75 -11.02
N LEU A 114 -4.25 22.63 -11.16
CA LEU A 114 -3.29 23.42 -10.41
C LEU A 114 -2.99 24.72 -11.17
N PRO A 115 -2.78 25.85 -10.46
CA PRO A 115 -2.33 27.09 -11.09
C PRO A 115 -0.86 27.06 -11.53
N VAL A 116 -0.10 26.00 -11.20
CA VAL A 116 1.34 25.85 -11.48
C VAL A 116 1.61 24.44 -12.04
N THR A 117 2.37 24.37 -13.14
CA THR A 117 2.84 23.12 -13.77
C THR A 117 3.87 22.43 -12.90
N LEU A 118 3.58 21.21 -12.45
CA LEU A 118 4.59 20.34 -11.86
C LEU A 118 5.35 19.58 -12.96
N PRO A 119 6.70 19.56 -12.95
CA PRO A 119 7.52 19.01 -14.05
C PRO A 119 7.36 17.49 -14.30
N ILE A 120 6.69 16.76 -13.40
CA ILE A 120 6.48 15.30 -13.50
C ILE A 120 4.98 14.93 -13.59
N ILE A 121 4.11 15.74 -12.98
CA ILE A 121 2.68 15.43 -12.77
C ILE A 121 1.78 16.29 -13.69
N GLY A 122 2.32 17.35 -14.29
CA GLY A 122 1.58 18.26 -15.15
C GLY A 122 0.78 19.31 -14.38
N ASN A 123 -0.27 19.82 -15.01
CA ASN A 123 -1.12 20.91 -14.52
C ASN A 123 -2.37 20.46 -13.76
N SER A 124 -2.56 19.16 -13.60
CA SER A 124 -3.83 18.61 -13.15
C SER A 124 -3.62 17.37 -12.29
N PHE A 125 -4.44 17.25 -11.25
CA PHE A 125 -4.64 16.00 -10.55
C PHE A 125 -5.84 15.26 -11.15
N GLU A 126 -5.53 14.15 -11.79
CA GLU A 126 -6.50 13.13 -12.19
C GLU A 126 -6.95 12.31 -10.98
N PHE A 127 -7.95 11.45 -11.19
CA PHE A 127 -8.48 10.53 -10.18
C PHE A 127 -7.38 9.78 -9.42
N ILE A 128 -6.37 9.25 -10.14
CA ILE A 128 -5.28 8.47 -9.56
C ILE A 128 -4.46 9.31 -8.58
N GLY A 129 -4.14 10.56 -8.95
CA GLY A 129 -3.33 11.46 -8.14
C GLY A 129 -4.04 11.90 -6.86
N VAL A 130 -5.31 12.30 -6.97
CA VAL A 130 -6.12 12.67 -5.79
C VAL A 130 -6.29 11.47 -4.86
N TYR A 131 -6.65 10.31 -5.41
CA TYR A 131 -6.82 9.07 -4.65
C TYR A 131 -5.55 8.69 -3.89
N PHE A 132 -4.38 8.75 -4.53
CA PHE A 132 -3.10 8.38 -3.92
C PHE A 132 -2.72 9.32 -2.77
N ILE A 133 -2.81 10.63 -2.97
CA ILE A 133 -2.47 11.63 -1.96
C ILE A 133 -3.42 11.53 -0.76
N THR A 134 -4.74 11.49 -1.00
CA THR A 134 -5.74 11.35 0.07
C THR A 134 -5.55 10.03 0.83
N SER A 135 -5.23 8.94 0.13
CA SER A 135 -4.96 7.64 0.75
C SER A 135 -3.73 7.66 1.66
N ILE A 136 -2.64 8.34 1.28
CA ILE A 136 -1.43 8.46 2.13
C ILE A 136 -1.74 9.23 3.42
N ILE A 137 -2.43 10.36 3.29
CA ILE A 137 -2.80 11.21 4.44
C ILE A 137 -3.73 10.42 5.38
N CYS A 138 -4.79 9.82 4.83
CA CYS A 138 -5.75 9.03 5.60
C CYS A 138 -5.06 7.84 6.30
N SER A 139 -4.18 7.13 5.60
CA SER A 139 -3.44 5.99 6.16
C SER A 139 -2.54 6.41 7.31
N THR A 140 -1.91 7.59 7.22
CA THR A 140 -1.05 8.13 8.29
C THR A 140 -1.86 8.46 9.54
N ILE A 141 -3.02 9.09 9.36
CA ILE A 141 -3.94 9.43 10.45
C ILE A 141 -4.48 8.15 11.10
N LEU A 142 -4.98 7.19 10.30
CA LEU A 142 -5.52 5.92 10.79
C LEU A 142 -4.46 5.11 11.54
N ARG A 143 -3.22 5.06 11.03
CA ARG A 143 -2.13 4.35 11.71
C ARG A 143 -1.84 4.97 13.08
N LYS A 144 -1.90 6.30 13.22
CA LYS A 144 -1.71 6.99 14.50
C LYS A 144 -2.88 6.78 15.48
N LEU A 145 -4.09 6.58 14.95
CA LEU A 145 -5.31 6.33 15.73
C LEU A 145 -5.40 4.87 16.20
N LEU A 146 -4.98 3.92 15.36
CA LEU A 146 -5.04 2.47 15.60
C LEU A 146 -3.77 1.90 16.26
N SER A 147 -2.68 2.67 16.34
CA SER A 147 -1.46 2.31 17.06
C SER A 147 -1.31 3.00 18.41
N ARG A 148 -2.39 3.59 18.93
CA ARG A 148 -2.65 3.65 20.37
C ARG A 148 -3.41 2.40 20.77
#